data_AF-A0A641AQX2-F1
#
_entry.id   AF-A0A641AQX2-F1
#
_cell.length_a   1.000
_cell.length_b   1.000
_cell.length_c   1.000
_cell.angle_alpha   90.00
_cell.angle_beta   90.00
_cell.angle_gamma   90.00
#
_symmetry.space_group_name_H-M   'P 1'
#
loop_
_entity.id
_entity.type
_entity.pdbx_description
1 polymer ?
#
loop_
_entity_poly.entity_id
_entity_poly.type
_entity_poly.pdbx_seq_one_letter_code
_entity_poly.pdbx_strand_id
1 'polypeptide(L)'
;MADLTYSVDALASLGRSMKRLAHDIRDDGDVAHVDIAHLSHPRVVMALIDFGDDWDDKRDSLAKHLDSVGGLAAESADTFSEVDRRLADEALEKLKTT
;
A
#
# COMPACT_ATOMS: atom_id res chain seq x y z
N MET A 1 -17.41 21.60 -15.43
CA MET A 1 -17.06 20.89 -14.19
C MET A 1 -17.14 19.43 -14.51
N ALA A 2 -16.03 18.70 -14.50
CA ALA A 2 -16.08 17.25 -14.62
C ALA A 2 -16.71 16.74 -13.32
N ASP A 3 -17.85 16.07 -13.43
CA ASP A 3 -18.45 15.35 -12.31
C ASP A 3 -17.43 14.30 -11.90
N LEU A 4 -16.81 14.47 -10.73
CA LEU A 4 -15.80 13.54 -10.23
C LEU A 4 -16.54 12.25 -9.89
N THR A 5 -16.51 11.27 -10.80
CA THR A 5 -17.11 9.97 -10.54
C THR A 5 -16.14 9.21 -9.63
N TYR A 6 -16.41 9.20 -8.31
CA TYR A 6 -15.62 8.45 -7.33
C TYR A 6 -16.43 7.28 -6.77
N SER A 7 -15.72 6.23 -6.37
CA SER A 7 -16.29 5.09 -5.66
C SER A 7 -15.54 4.92 -4.36
N VAL A 8 -16.21 5.24 -3.25
CA VAL A 8 -15.69 5.05 -1.88
C VAL A 8 -15.28 3.60 -1.68
N ASP A 9 -16.11 2.65 -2.11
CA ASP A 9 -15.83 1.22 -1.98
C ASP A 9 -14.58 0.80 -2.76
N ALA A 10 -14.40 1.33 -3.98
CA ALA A 10 -13.22 1.05 -4.79
C ALA A 10 -11.95 1.63 -4.15
N LEU A 11 -12.01 2.86 -3.62
CA LEU A 11 -10.88 3.50 -2.92
C LEU A 11 -10.52 2.77 -1.63
N ALA A 12 -11.51 2.40 -0.82
CA ALA A 12 -11.30 1.64 0.41
C ALA A 12 -10.76 0.23 0.11
N SER A 13 -11.27 -0.43 -0.94
CA SER A 13 -10.76 -1.73 -1.37
C SER A 13 -9.32 -1.63 -1.87
N LEU A 14 -9.01 -0.62 -2.68
CA LEU A 14 -7.67 -0.36 -3.17
C LEU A 14 -6.70 -0.12 -2.01
N GLY A 15 -7.10 0.71 -1.03
CA GLY A 15 -6.31 0.97 0.17
C GLY A 15 -5.96 -0.31 0.93
N ARG A 16 -6.95 -1.18 1.16
CA ARG A 16 -6.74 -2.48 1.83
C ARG A 16 -5.84 -3.41 1.01
N SER A 17 -6.08 -3.52 -0.30
CA SER A 17 -5.29 -4.39 -1.18
C SER A 17 -3.82 -3.96 -1.25
N MET A 18 -3.55 -2.65 -1.34
CA MET A 18 -2.20 -2.12 -1.40
C MET A 18 -1.44 -2.31 -0.08
N LYS A 19 -2.09 -2.08 1.06
CA LYS A 19 -1.49 -2.35 2.38
C LYS A 19 -1.21 -3.84 2.59
N ARG A 20 -2.12 -4.71 2.14
CA ARG A 20 -1.90 -6.16 2.18
C ARG A 20 -0.72 -6.56 1.30
N LEU A 21 -0.64 -6.05 0.08
CA LEU A 21 0.49 -6.34 -0.81
C LEU A 21 1.82 -5.81 -0.24
N ALA A 22 1.82 -4.62 0.38
CA ALA A 22 3.00 -4.10 1.08
C ALA A 22 3.45 -5.00 2.22
N HIS A 23 2.50 -5.56 2.98
CA HIS A 23 2.78 -6.54 4.02
C HIS A 23 3.34 -7.83 3.43
N ASP A 24 2.65 -8.42 2.44
CA ASP A 24 3.06 -9.67 1.80
C ASP A 24 4.47 -9.55 1.18
N ILE A 25 4.81 -8.41 0.57
CA ILE A 25 6.14 -8.14 0.04
C ILE A 25 7.20 -7.99 1.15
N ARG A 26 6.87 -7.47 2.32
CA ARG A 26 7.81 -7.43 3.46
C ARG A 26 8.00 -8.78 4.11
N ASP A 27 6.94 -9.58 4.14
CA ASP A 27 6.82 -10.84 4.88
C ASP A 27 7.14 -12.08 4.04
N ASP A 28 7.50 -11.90 2.75
CA ASP A 28 7.99 -12.97 1.86
C ASP A 28 9.41 -13.41 2.27
N GLY A 29 9.47 -13.94 3.49
CA GLY A 29 10.65 -14.25 4.27
C GLY A 29 11.58 -15.30 3.67
N ASP A 30 12.77 -15.35 4.26
CA ASP A 30 13.74 -16.44 4.18
C ASP A 30 14.40 -16.75 2.83
N VAL A 31 14.19 -15.96 1.79
CA VAL A 31 14.92 -16.18 0.52
C VAL A 31 16.44 -15.90 0.66
N ALA A 32 16.88 -15.23 1.74
CA ALA A 32 18.26 -14.77 1.87
C ALA A 32 19.22 -15.67 2.68
N HIS A 33 18.80 -16.87 3.14
CA HIS A 33 19.77 -17.81 3.74
C HIS A 33 20.39 -18.70 2.67
N VAL A 34 21.21 -18.08 1.81
CA VAL A 34 22.12 -18.83 0.95
C VAL A 34 23.14 -19.52 1.85
N ASP A 35 23.18 -20.85 1.80
CA ASP A 35 24.24 -21.62 2.47
C ASP A 35 25.59 -21.39 1.76
N ILE A 36 26.25 -20.33 2.19
CA ILE A 36 27.56 -19.90 1.72
C ILE A 36 28.67 -20.89 2.07
N ALA A 37 28.44 -21.87 2.96
CA ALA A 37 29.44 -22.87 3.34
C ALA A 37 29.81 -23.81 2.17
N HIS A 38 28.92 -23.95 1.18
CA HIS A 38 29.15 -24.78 -0.01
C HIS A 38 29.72 -24.00 -1.20
N LEU A 39 29.90 -22.68 -1.09
CA LEU A 39 30.38 -21.85 -2.20
C LEU A 39 31.90 -21.68 -2.12
N SER A 40 32.60 -22.24 -3.12
CA SER A 40 34.07 -22.33 -3.11
C SER A 40 34.79 -21.05 -3.56
N HIS A 41 34.08 -20.07 -4.15
CA HIS A 41 34.70 -18.90 -4.76
C HIS A 41 34.27 -17.59 -4.07
N PRO A 42 35.19 -16.85 -3.40
CA PRO A 42 34.87 -15.66 -2.61
C PRO A 42 34.10 -14.57 -3.38
N ARG A 43 34.43 -14.35 -4.66
CA ARG A 43 33.70 -13.37 -5.50
C ARG A 43 32.24 -13.71 -5.72
N VAL A 44 31.90 -15.00 -5.77
CA VAL A 44 30.51 -15.45 -5.94
C VAL A 44 29.74 -15.25 -4.64
N VAL A 45 30.37 -15.56 -3.50
CA VAL A 45 29.80 -15.29 -2.18
C VAL A 45 29.49 -13.80 -2.01
N MET A 46 30.45 -12.92 -2.32
CA MET A 46 30.23 -11.47 -2.25
C MET A 46 29.09 -11.01 -3.17
N ALA A 47 29.05 -11.47 -4.41
CA ALA A 47 27.99 -11.09 -5.35
C ALA A 47 26.58 -11.54 -4.89
N LEU A 48 26.48 -12.67 -4.18
CA LEU A 48 25.21 -13.15 -3.63
C LEU A 48 24.79 -12.36 -2.38
N ILE A 49 25.74 -11.94 -1.56
CA ILE A 49 25.50 -11.03 -0.43
C ILE A 49 25.01 -9.68 -0.96
N ASP A 50 25.75 -9.07 -1.90
CA ASP A 50 25.38 -7.79 -2.50
C ASP A 50 23.99 -7.85 -3.16
N PHE A 51 23.68 -8.98 -3.82
CA PHE A 51 22.35 -9.22 -4.40
C PHE A 51 21.27 -9.32 -3.33
N GLY A 52 21.52 -10.04 -2.24
CA GLY A 52 20.58 -10.17 -1.12
C GLY A 52 20.26 -8.80 -0.49
N ASP A 53 21.28 -8.00 -0.22
CA ASP A 53 21.14 -6.67 0.35
C ASP A 53 20.37 -5.72 -0.59
N ASP A 54 20.74 -5.67 -1.88
CA ASP A 54 20.07 -4.83 -2.88
C ASP A 54 18.60 -5.29 -3.12
N TRP A 55 18.34 -6.58 -3.06
CA TRP A 55 16.98 -7.13 -3.14
C TRP A 55 16.15 -6.70 -1.93
N ASP A 56 16.69 -6.82 -0.72
CA ASP A 56 16.03 -6.43 0.51
C ASP A 56 15.70 -4.93 0.53
N ASP A 57 16.65 -4.08 0.12
CA ASP A 57 16.45 -2.63 0.01
C ASP A 57 15.34 -2.27 -1.01
N LYS A 58 15.36 -2.90 -2.19
CA LYS A 58 14.33 -2.68 -3.22
C LYS A 58 12.97 -3.16 -2.78
N ARG A 59 12.91 -4.29 -2.09
CA ARG A 59 11.67 -4.86 -1.53
C ARG A 59 11.05 -3.93 -0.49
N ASP A 60 11.86 -3.42 0.44
CA ASP A 60 11.38 -2.46 1.44
C ASP A 60 10.93 -1.14 0.80
N SER A 61 11.68 -0.64 -0.19
CA SER A 61 11.30 0.54 -0.96
C SER A 61 9.95 0.36 -1.66
N LEU A 62 9.73 -0.77 -2.34
CA LEU A 62 8.45 -1.08 -3.00
C LEU A 62 7.31 -1.17 -1.98
N ALA A 63 7.52 -1.85 -0.85
CA ALA A 63 6.53 -1.96 0.20
C ALA A 63 6.14 -0.59 0.78
N LYS A 64 7.11 0.31 0.99
CA LYS A 64 6.84 1.69 1.44
C LYS A 64 5.97 2.47 0.44
N HIS A 65 6.23 2.35 -0.85
CA HIS A 65 5.41 3.01 -1.87
C HIS A 65 3.98 2.47 -1.90
N LEU A 66 3.82 1.14 -1.82
CA LEU A 66 2.50 0.50 -1.77
C LEU A 66 1.71 0.92 -0.52
N ASP A 67 2.36 0.98 0.64
CA ASP A 67 1.72 1.42 1.88
C ASP A 67 1.28 2.89 1.80
N SER A 68 2.13 3.75 1.22
CA SER A 68 1.80 5.17 0.98
C SER A 68 0.61 5.34 0.05
N VAL A 69 0.61 4.68 -1.11
CA VAL A 69 -0.51 4.73 -2.07
C VAL A 69 -1.79 4.15 -1.46
N GLY A 70 -1.67 3.04 -0.70
CA GLY A 70 -2.79 2.45 0.01
C GLY A 70 -3.36 3.36 1.10
N GLY A 71 -2.48 4.08 1.81
CA GLY A 71 -2.85 5.13 2.77
C GLY A 71 -3.65 6.25 2.12
N LEU A 72 -3.15 6.82 1.03
CA LEU A 72 -3.83 7.88 0.28
C LEU A 72 -5.21 7.45 -0.24
N ALA A 73 -5.32 6.22 -0.75
CA ALA A 73 -6.60 5.69 -1.22
C ALA A 73 -7.62 5.54 -0.08
N ALA A 74 -7.19 5.05 1.08
CA ALA A 74 -8.04 4.94 2.26
C ALA A 74 -8.48 6.32 2.79
N GLU A 75 -7.54 7.26 2.93
CA GLU A 75 -7.82 8.63 3.37
C GLU A 75 -8.78 9.36 2.43
N SER A 76 -8.63 9.13 1.12
CA SER A 76 -9.57 9.66 0.12
C SER A 76 -10.98 9.09 0.32
N ALA A 77 -11.09 7.77 0.54
CA ALA A 77 -12.38 7.12 0.80
C ALA A 77 -13.07 7.68 2.06
N ASP A 78 -12.30 7.89 3.13
CA ASP A 78 -12.80 8.45 4.39
C ASP A 78 -13.28 9.90 4.20
N THR A 79 -12.49 10.71 3.50
CA THR A 79 -12.82 12.11 3.20
C THR A 79 -14.10 12.22 2.39
N PHE A 80 -14.23 11.43 1.31
CA PHE A 80 -15.45 11.44 0.50
C PHE A 80 -16.67 10.95 1.29
N SER A 81 -16.52 9.92 2.13
CA SER A 81 -17.60 9.42 2.99
C SER A 81 -18.07 10.46 4.01
N GLU A 82 -17.14 11.25 4.56
CA GLU A 82 -17.48 12.33 5.49
C GLU A 82 -18.22 13.47 4.76
N VAL A 83 -17.76 13.85 3.58
CA VAL A 83 -18.41 14.87 2.75
C VAL A 83 -19.84 14.44 2.40
N ASP A 84 -20.03 13.20 1.95
CA ASP A 84 -21.36 12.66 1.62
C ASP A 84 -22.30 12.67 2.83
N ARG A 85 -21.79 12.29 4.00
CA ARG A 85 -22.56 12.32 5.25
C ARG A 85 -22.99 13.74 5.60
N ARG A 86 -22.07 14.70 5.55
CA ARG A 86 -22.36 16.11 5.86
C ARG A 86 -23.39 16.69 4.90
N LEU A 87 -23.26 16.41 3.60
CA LEU A 87 -24.23 16.86 2.59
C LEU A 87 -25.62 16.25 2.82
N ALA A 88 -25.69 14.96 3.20
CA ALA A 88 -26.94 14.30 3.53
C ALA A 88 -27.61 14.90 4.77
N ASP A 89 -26.83 15.17 5.82
CA ASP A 89 -27.32 15.80 7.06
C ASP A 89 -27.87 17.20 6.78
N GLU A 90 -27.13 18.03 6.03
CA GLU A 90 -27.58 19.38 5.63
C GLU A 90 -28.86 19.33 4.77
N ALA A 91 -28.99 18.34 3.88
CA ALA A 91 -30.19 18.16 3.06
C ALA A 91 -31.41 17.77 3.92
N LEU A 92 -31.22 16.87 4.89
CA LEU A 92 -32.26 16.46 5.83
C LEU A 92 -32.69 17.61 6.75
N GLU A 93 -31.77 18.45 7.20
CA GLU A 93 -32.10 19.64 7.98
C GLU A 93 -32.97 20.61 7.18
N LYS A 94 -32.59 20.92 5.94
CA LYS A 94 -33.39 21.81 5.07
C LYS A 94 -34.80 21.28 4.80
N LEU A 95 -34.95 19.96 4.65
CA LEU A 95 -36.25 19.30 4.47
C LEU A 95 -37.15 19.39 5.72
N LYS A 96 -36.57 19.48 6.94
CA LYS A 96 -37.35 19.62 8.19
C LYS A 96 -37.82 21.05 8.46
N THR A 97 -37.16 22.04 7.87
CA THR A 97 -37.48 23.47 8.02
C THR A 97 -38.45 24.01 6.95
N THR A 98 -38.86 23.17 6.00
CA THR A 98 -39.83 23.48 4.94
C THR A 98 -41.13 22.76 5.21
#